data_AF-A0A2L2Z004-F1
#
_entry.id   AF-A0A2L2Z004-F1
#
_cell.length_a   1.000
_cell.length_b   1.000
_cell.length_c   1.000
_cell.angle_alpha   90.00
_cell.angle_beta   90.00
_cell.angle_gamma   90.00
#
_symmetry.space_group_name_H-M   'P 1'
#
loop_
_entity.id
_entity.type
_entity.pdbx_description
1 polymer ?
#
loop_
_entity_poly.entity_id
_entity_poly.type
_entity_poly.pdbx_seq_one_letter_code
_entity_poly.pdbx_strand_id
1 'polypeptide(L)' 'KYIVERGAWMGGFWERMIKTIKITLSKIVGRSSLSLVELETVFVEIEAMINSRPITYLYSDPSEPS' A
#
# COMPACT_ATOMS: atom_id res chain seq x y z
N LYS A 1 2.02 23.74 1.24
CA LYS A 1 2.90 22.94 2.12
C LYS A 1 2.02 21.86 2.74
N TYR A 2 1.94 20.66 2.13
CA TYR A 2 0.92 19.63 2.45
C TYR A 2 1.31 18.66 3.58
N ILE A 3 2.47 18.87 4.20
CA ILE A 3 2.92 18.09 5.35
C ILE A 3 2.81 18.99 6.58
N VAL A 4 1.94 18.60 7.51
CA VAL A 4 1.79 19.28 8.80
C VAL A 4 3.10 19.10 9.57
N GLU A 5 3.73 20.18 10.05
CA GLU A 5 5.04 20.13 10.72
C GLU A 5 5.08 19.20 11.95
N ARG A 6 3.93 18.99 12.62
CA ARG A 6 3.78 18.05 13.73
C ARG A 6 3.53 16.59 13.32
N GLY A 7 3.45 16.30 12.02
CA GLY A 7 3.11 15.01 11.44
C GLY A 7 4.19 14.47 10.50
N ALA A 8 5.48 14.66 10.83
CA ALA A 8 6.59 14.18 9.98
C ALA A 8 6.47 12.67 9.62
N TRP A 9 5.88 11.87 10.51
CA TRP A 9 5.59 10.45 10.28
C TRP A 9 4.58 10.20 9.14
N MET A 10 3.64 11.11 8.91
CA MET A 10 2.61 10.97 7.88
C MET A 10 3.23 11.03 6.48
N GLY A 11 4.18 11.95 6.26
CA GLY A 11 4.93 12.04 5.00
C GLY A 11 5.67 10.74 4.70
N GLY A 12 6.47 10.26 5.67
CA GLY A 12 7.19 8.99 5.51
C GLY A 12 6.28 7.78 5.36
N PHE A 13 5.10 7.77 5.99
CA PHE A 13 4.09 6.73 5.81
C PHE A 13 3.55 6.71 4.37
N TRP A 14 3.13 7.85 3.85
CA TRP A 14 2.66 7.99 2.48
C TRP A 14 3.74 7.62 1.46
N GLU A 15 4.98 8.06 1.66
CA GLU A 15 6.11 7.69 0.80
C GLU A 15 6.34 6.18 0.76
N ARG A 16 6.28 5.49 1.92
CA ARG A 16 6.38 4.03 1.99
C ARG A 16 5.23 3.34 1.25
N MET A 17 4.00 3.83 1.43
CA MET A 17 2.83 3.28 0.75
C MET A 17 2.94 3.41 -0.78
N ILE A 18 3.31 4.60 -1.27
CA ILE A 18 3.50 4.86 -2.70
C ILE A 18 4.62 3.99 -3.27
N LYS A 19 5.71 3.77 -2.52
CA LYS A 19 6.79 2.85 -2.92
C LYS A 19 6.26 1.43 -3.12
N THR A 20 5.43 0.93 -2.20
CA THR A 20 4.82 -0.41 -2.31
C THR A 20 3.94 -0.54 -3.56
N ILE A 21 3.06 0.44 -3.80
CA ILE A 21 2.17 0.46 -4.98
C ILE A 21 3.00 0.42 -6.26
N LYS A 22 4.02 1.30 -6.38
CA LYS A 22 4.88 1.37 -7.58
C LYS A 22 5.63 0.06 -7.84
N ILE A 23 6.19 -0.56 -6.80
CA ILE A 23 6.90 -1.84 -6.93
C ILE A 23 5.96 -2.93 -7.43
N THR A 24 4.76 -3.03 -6.86
CA THR A 24 3.77 -4.04 -7.27
C THR A 24 3.33 -3.80 -8.70
N LEU A 25 3.02 -2.55 -9.06
CA LEU A 25 2.63 -2.18 -10.42
C LEU A 25 3.73 -2.52 -11.44
N SER A 26 5.00 -2.18 -11.15
CA SER A 26 6.12 -2.54 -12.03
C SER A 26 6.29 -4.05 -12.20
N LYS A 27 5.98 -4.85 -11.17
CA LYS A 27 6.01 -6.31 -11.25
C LYS A 27 4.87 -6.89 -12.09
N ILE A 28 3.67 -6.32 -12.01
CA ILE A 28 2.49 -6.78 -12.76
C ILE A 28 2.62 -6.40 -14.24
N VAL A 29 2.98 -5.14 -14.53
CA VAL A 29 3.08 -4.62 -15.90
C VAL A 29 4.32 -5.16 -16.61
N GLY A 30 5.45 -5.29 -15.90
CA GLY A 30 6.70 -5.75 -16.50
C GLY A 30 7.15 -4.84 -17.66
N ARG A 31 7.15 -5.37 -18.89
CA ARG A 31 7.54 -4.64 -20.11
C ARG A 31 6.35 -4.29 -21.03
N SER A 32 5.12 -4.63 -20.63
CA SER A 32 3.92 -4.31 -21.41
C SER A 32 3.41 -2.90 -21.10
N SER A 33 2.45 -2.43 -21.88
CA SER A 33 1.68 -1.21 -21.62
C SER A 33 0.22 -1.60 -21.43
N LEU A 34 -0.41 -1.06 -20.39
CA LEU A 34 -1.83 -1.27 -20.11
C LEU A 34 -2.67 -0.14 -20.71
N SER A 35 -3.88 -0.48 -21.18
CA SER A 35 -4.93 0.50 -21.39
C SER A 35 -5.37 1.12 -20.06
N LEU A 36 -6.11 2.24 -20.12
CA LEU A 36 -6.61 2.90 -18.92
C LEU A 36 -7.46 1.97 -18.06
N VAL A 37 -8.37 1.20 -18.67
CA VAL A 37 -9.27 0.27 -17.97
C VAL A 37 -8.50 -0.86 -17.30
N GLU A 38 -7.48 -1.40 -17.97
CA GLU A 38 -6.62 -2.44 -17.38
C GLU A 38 -5.79 -1.87 -16.22
N LEU A 39 -5.27 -0.65 -16.36
CA LEU A 39 -4.55 0.02 -15.30
C LEU A 39 -5.43 0.29 -14.07
N GLU A 40 -6.66 0.75 -14.28
CA GLU A 40 -7.64 0.95 -13.20
C GLU A 40 -7.95 -0.36 -12.48
N THR A 41 -8.16 -1.44 -13.23
CA THR A 41 -8.41 -2.78 -12.67
C THR A 41 -7.24 -3.23 -11.80
N VAL A 42 -6.00 -3.14 -12.31
CA VAL A 42 -4.79 -3.48 -11.57
C VAL A 42 -4.64 -2.62 -10.31
N PHE A 43 -5.00 -1.34 -10.39
CA PHE A 43 -4.95 -0.46 -9.22
C PHE A 43 -5.92 -0.90 -8.12
N VAL A 44 -7.15 -1.26 -8.48
CA VAL A 44 -8.16 -1.78 -7.53
C VAL A 44 -7.67 -3.07 -6.86
N GLU A 45 -7.05 -3.97 -7.61
CA GLU A 45 -6.48 -5.21 -7.05
C GLU A 45 -5.32 -4.93 -6.08
N ILE A 46 -4.43 -3.99 -6.43
CA ILE A 46 -3.33 -3.58 -5.55
C ILE A 46 -3.88 -2.95 -4.27
N GLU A 47 -4.90 -2.09 -4.37
CA GLU A 47 -5.56 -1.49 -3.21
C GLU A 47 -6.17 -2.57 -2.31
N ALA A 48 -6.93 -3.50 -2.88
CA ALA A 48 -7.53 -4.60 -2.13
C ALA A 48 -6.48 -5.43 -1.39
N MET A 49 -5.35 -5.75 -2.04
CA MET A 49 -4.23 -6.48 -1.43
C MET A 49 -3.56 -5.69 -0.30
N ILE A 50 -3.44 -4.37 -0.42
CA ILE A 50 -2.86 -3.54 0.64
C ILE A 50 -3.83 -3.49 1.83
N ASN A 51 -5.11 -3.28 1.56
CA ASN A 51 -6.15 -3.17 2.58
C ASN A 51 -6.47 -4.51 3.28
N SER A 52 -6.18 -5.65 2.64
CA SER A 52 -6.34 -6.97 3.26
C SER A 52 -5.24 -7.31 4.27
N ARG A 53 -4.15 -6.52 4.35
CA ARG A 53 -3.06 -6.76 5.29
C ARG A 53 -3.40 -6.13 6.64
N PRO A 54 -3.33 -6.88 7.74
CA PRO A 54 -3.62 -6.32 9.06
C PRO A 54 -2.58 -5.24 9.40
N ILE A 55 -3.05 -4.10 9.91
CA ILE A 55 -2.22 -2.94 10.26
C ILE A 55 -1.36 -3.24 11.50
N THR A 56 -1.86 -4.11 12.38
CA THR A 56 -1.19 -4.59 13.59
C THR A 56 -1.10 -6.10 13.57
N TYR A 57 -0.24 -6.65 14.42
CA TYR A 57 -0.19 -8.09 14.67
C TYR A 57 -1.58 -8.57 15.10
N LEU A 58 -2.05 -9.65 14.48
CA LEU A 58 -3.25 -10.35 14.92
C LEU A 58 -2.79 -11.37 15.96
N TYR A 59 -3.08 -11.12 17.23
CA TYR A 59 -2.87 -12.11 18.29
C TYR A 59 -3.80 -13.30 18.02
N SER A 60 -3.21 -14.48 17.85
CA SER A 60 -3.97 -15.73 17.72
C SER A 60 -4.41 -16.29 19.06
N ASP A 61 -3.74 -15.88 20.15
CA ASP A 61 -4.01 -16.31 21.51
C ASP A 61 -4.34 -15.10 22.41
N PRO A 62 -5.50 -15.08 23.09
CA PRO A 62 -5.87 -14.03 24.04
C PRO A 62 -4.88 -13.85 25.22
N SER A 63 -3.98 -14.80 25.43
CA SER A 63 -2.97 -14.78 26.49
C SER A 63 -1.61 -14.19 26.06
N GLU A 64 -1.41 -13.87 24.78
CA GLU A 64 -0.20 -13.18 24.34
C GLU A 64 -0.21 -11.70 24.79
N PRO A 65 0.84 -11.22 25.48
CA PRO A 65 0.91 -9.83 25.91
C PRO A 65 1.06 -8.90 24.69
N SER A 66 0.31 -7.79 24.72
CA SER A 66 0.28 -6.78 23.66
C SER A 66 1.63 -6.11 23.42
#